data_AF-A0AAP9H9F4-F1
#
_entry.id   AF-A0AAP9H9F4-F1
#
_cell.length_a   1.000
_cell.length_b   1.000
_cell.length_c   1.000
_cell.angle_alpha   90.00
_cell.angle_beta   90.00
_cell.angle_gamma   90.00
#
_symmetry.space_group_name_H-M   'P 1'
#
loop_
_entity.id
_entity.type
_entity.pdbx_description
1 polymer ?
#
loop_
_entity_poly.entity_id
_entity_poly.type
_entity_poly.pdbx_seq_one_letter_code
_entity_poly.pdbx_strand_id
1 'polypeptide(L)'
;MNIFLYGCVLEVLLFALVIALMEIKNPSVMTHPLPVRPSLLYDYDTRTVILDGRYIVASFRNQSLNHTLFEYLYNNPDRKIALSELDDVVLRGRILNLTKAADAMGFRNELRRLLFTADASSIIFHPSRLKINKDMIKVT
;
A
#
# COMPACT_ATOMS: atom_id res chain seq x y z
N MET A 1 57.96 -11.76 20.14
CA MET A 1 57.09 -10.59 20.37
C MET A 1 56.47 -10.13 19.04
N ASN A 2 55.81 -11.02 18.30
CA ASN A 2 55.20 -10.68 16.99
C ASN A 2 53.80 -11.30 16.85
N ILE A 3 53.57 -12.50 17.39
CA ILE A 3 52.28 -13.20 17.32
C ILE A 3 51.13 -12.42 18.00
N PHE A 4 51.38 -11.78 19.14
CA PHE A 4 50.38 -10.93 19.81
C PHE A 4 50.01 -9.69 18.99
N LEU A 5 50.98 -9.09 18.28
CA LEU A 5 50.71 -7.93 17.43
C LEU A 5 49.83 -8.31 16.24
N TYR A 6 50.10 -9.46 15.61
CA TYR A 6 49.27 -9.97 14.50
C TYR A 6 47.84 -10.30 14.94
N GLY A 7 47.67 -10.86 16.14
CA GLY A 7 46.34 -11.13 16.71
C GLY A 7 45.51 -9.85 16.87
N CYS A 8 46.10 -8.81 17.47
CA CYS A 8 45.42 -7.53 17.65
C CYS A 8 45.09 -6.84 16.32
N VAL A 9 45.98 -6.91 15.33
CA VAL A 9 45.73 -6.33 13.99
C VAL A 9 44.59 -7.08 13.28
N LEU A 10 44.53 -8.40 13.42
CA LEU A 10 43.46 -9.21 12.84
C LEU A 10 42.09 -8.92 13.48
N GLU A 11 42.04 -8.75 14.80
CA GLU A 11 40.81 -8.41 15.52
C GLU A 11 40.28 -7.03 15.14
N VAL A 12 41.16 -6.03 15.00
CA VAL A 12 40.76 -4.69 14.57
C VAL A 12 40.25 -4.70 13.12
N LEU A 13 40.89 -5.46 12.23
CA LEU A 13 40.43 -5.62 10.85
C LEU A 13 39.08 -6.34 10.77
N LEU A 14 38.87 -7.38 11.58
CA LEU A 14 37.60 -8.10 11.64
C LEU A 14 36.48 -7.19 12.16
N PHE A 15 36.77 -6.40 13.19
CA PHE A 15 35.81 -5.44 13.75
C PHE A 15 35.46 -4.34 12.75
N ALA A 16 36.45 -3.79 12.05
CA ALA A 16 36.23 -2.81 10.98
C ALA A 16 35.39 -3.40 9.82
N LEU A 17 35.63 -4.66 9.45
CA LEU A 17 34.84 -5.37 8.46
C LEU A 17 33.39 -5.57 8.92
N VAL A 18 33.16 -5.94 10.17
CA VAL A 18 31.80 -6.07 10.74
C VAL A 18 31.07 -4.73 10.73
N ILE A 19 31.73 -3.63 11.10
CA ILE A 19 31.14 -2.29 11.02
C ILE A 19 30.78 -1.93 9.58
N ALA A 20 31.70 -2.14 8.63
CA ALA A 20 31.46 -1.87 7.22
C ALA A 20 30.28 -2.69 6.67
N LEU A 21 30.19 -3.97 7.04
CA LEU A 21 29.06 -4.84 6.66
C LEU A 21 27.75 -4.38 7.30
N MET A 22 27.77 -3.86 8.52
CA MET A 22 26.58 -3.32 9.20
C MET A 22 26.14 -1.97 8.61
N GLU A 23 27.08 -1.14 8.14
CA GLU A 23 26.77 0.06 7.36
C GLU A 23 26.18 -0.29 5.99
N ILE A 24 26.75 -1.27 5.26
CA ILE A 24 26.22 -1.71 3.96
C ILE A 24 24.81 -2.34 4.12
N LYS A 25 24.56 -3.03 5.23
CA LYS A 25 23.25 -3.64 5.53
C LYS A 25 22.19 -2.62 5.93
N ASN A 26 22.58 -1.40 6.31
CA ASN A 26 21.67 -0.29 6.48
C ASN A 26 21.76 0.60 5.23
N PRO A 27 20.93 0.39 4.20
CA PRO A 27 20.58 1.51 3.35
C PRO A 27 19.85 2.49 4.29
N SER A 28 20.60 3.45 4.84
CA SER A 28 20.04 4.67 5.36
C SER A 28 19.37 5.32 4.16
N VAL A 29 18.09 4.98 3.98
CA VAL A 29 17.18 5.78 3.19
C VAL A 29 17.04 7.08 3.99
N MET A 30 18.03 7.97 3.84
CA MET A 30 17.84 9.40 3.99
C MET A 30 16.87 9.81 2.88
N THR A 31 15.60 9.48 3.07
CA THR A 31 14.55 10.24 2.43
C THR A 31 14.54 11.58 3.15
N HIS A 32 15.18 12.57 2.52
CA HIS A 32 14.63 13.92 2.58
C HIS A 32 13.10 13.80 2.54
N PRO A 33 12.34 14.56 3.37
CA PRO A 33 10.92 14.64 3.17
C PRO A 33 10.71 15.38 1.85
N LEU A 34 10.76 14.62 0.75
CA LEU A 34 10.11 15.00 -0.48
C LEU A 34 8.69 15.41 -0.06
N PRO A 35 8.15 16.52 -0.58
CA PRO A 35 6.79 16.90 -0.26
C PRO A 35 5.89 15.79 -0.81
N VAL A 36 5.59 14.79 0.04
CA VAL A 36 4.91 13.55 -0.33
C VAL A 36 3.53 13.98 -0.79
N ARG A 37 3.33 14.07 -2.10
CA ARG A 37 2.01 14.16 -2.68
C ARG A 37 1.35 12.83 -2.35
N PRO A 38 0.16 12.78 -1.72
CA PRO A 38 -0.41 11.51 -1.38
C PRO A 38 -0.78 10.77 -2.65
N SER A 39 0.00 9.74 -2.97
CA SER A 39 -0.17 8.84 -4.09
C SER A 39 -0.44 7.47 -3.51
N LEU A 40 -1.72 7.12 -3.42
CA LEU A 40 -2.12 5.76 -3.07
C LEU A 40 -1.49 4.80 -4.08
N LEU A 41 -0.73 3.82 -3.60
CA LEU A 41 -0.08 2.79 -4.41
C LEU A 41 -0.73 1.45 -4.10
N TYR A 42 -1.03 0.67 -5.13
CA TYR A 42 -1.39 -0.73 -4.99
C TYR A 42 -0.19 -1.60 -5.36
N ASP A 43 0.30 -2.37 -4.38
CA ASP A 43 1.33 -3.39 -4.59
C ASP A 43 0.65 -4.72 -4.93
N TYR A 44 0.85 -5.19 -6.17
CA TYR A 44 0.23 -6.41 -6.69
C TYR A 44 0.81 -7.69 -6.09
N ASP A 45 2.09 -7.69 -5.68
CA ASP A 45 2.75 -8.87 -5.14
C ASP A 45 2.26 -9.16 -3.73
N THR A 46 2.20 -8.10 -2.91
CA THR A 46 1.72 -8.22 -1.51
C THR A 46 0.20 -8.05 -1.40
N ARG A 47 -0.46 -7.51 -2.45
CA ARG A 47 -1.88 -7.14 -2.50
C ARG A 47 -2.25 -6.15 -1.40
N THR A 48 -1.34 -5.21 -1.15
CA THR A 48 -1.51 -4.16 -0.14
C THR A 48 -1.71 -2.81 -0.80
N VAL A 49 -2.52 -1.98 -0.15
CA VAL A 49 -2.72 -0.59 -0.53
C VAL A 49 -1.91 0.27 0.42
N ILE A 50 -0.98 1.03 -0.15
CA ILE A 50 0.00 1.83 0.57
C ILE A 50 -0.32 3.30 0.35
N LEU A 51 -0.57 4.02 1.43
CA LEU A 51 -0.72 5.47 1.44
C LEU A 51 0.63 6.12 1.77
N ASP A 52 1.01 7.12 0.98
CA ASP A 52 2.21 7.94 1.17
C ASP A 52 3.51 7.13 1.26
N GLY A 53 3.54 5.95 0.61
CA GLY A 53 4.67 5.03 0.64
C GLY A 53 4.98 4.41 2.00
N ARG A 54 4.13 4.64 3.02
CA ARG A 54 4.44 4.27 4.41
C ARG A 54 3.33 3.49 5.10
N TYR A 55 2.08 3.83 4.87
CA TYR A 55 0.96 3.31 5.64
C TYR A 55 0.19 2.27 4.84
N ILE A 56 0.18 1.02 5.31
CA ILE A 56 -0.71 0.01 4.75
C ILE A 56 -2.13 0.32 5.23
N VAL A 57 -3.01 0.68 4.30
CA VAL A 57 -4.40 1.10 4.60
C VAL A 57 -5.44 0.03 4.26
N ALA A 58 -5.06 -0.95 3.45
CA ALA A 58 -5.84 -2.16 3.17
C ALA A 58 -4.91 -3.29 2.72
N SER A 59 -5.31 -4.53 2.97
CA SER A 59 -4.64 -5.73 2.48
C SER A 59 -5.70 -6.75 2.09
N PHE A 60 -5.49 -7.41 0.95
CA PHE A 60 -6.47 -8.33 0.41
C PHE A 60 -5.95 -9.77 0.39
N ARG A 61 -6.83 -10.71 0.76
CA ARG A 61 -6.58 -12.13 0.55
C ARG A 61 -6.54 -12.42 -0.95
N ASN A 62 -5.58 -13.24 -1.37
CA ASN A 62 -5.44 -13.67 -2.75
C ASN A 62 -6.77 -14.17 -3.33
N GLN A 63 -7.13 -13.69 -4.52
CA GLN A 63 -8.35 -14.08 -5.26
C GLN A 63 -9.67 -13.90 -4.48
N SER A 64 -9.66 -13.14 -3.39
CA SER A 64 -10.90 -12.74 -2.72
C SER A 64 -11.69 -11.78 -3.60
N LEU A 65 -13.00 -11.67 -3.36
CA LEU A 65 -13.84 -10.74 -4.09
C LEU A 65 -13.35 -9.28 -3.96
N ASN A 66 -12.92 -8.90 -2.75
CA ASN A 66 -12.41 -7.55 -2.48
C ASN A 66 -11.09 -7.29 -3.19
N HIS A 67 -10.23 -8.32 -3.29
CA HIS A 67 -8.99 -8.25 -4.07
C HIS A 67 -9.29 -7.92 -5.54
N THR A 68 -10.09 -8.77 -6.20
CA THR A 68 -10.39 -8.62 -7.63
C THR A 68 -11.19 -7.35 -7.93
N LEU A 69 -12.10 -6.97 -7.02
CA LEU A 69 -12.87 -5.75 -7.17
C LEU A 69 -11.98 -4.52 -7.01
N PHE A 70 -11.14 -4.47 -5.97
CA PHE A 70 -10.26 -3.32 -5.75
C PHE A 70 -9.25 -3.18 -6.89
N GLU A 71 -8.63 -4.27 -7.35
CA GLU A 71 -7.71 -4.26 -8.48
C GLU A 71 -8.37 -3.67 -9.74
N TYR A 72 -9.61 -4.10 -10.05
CA TYR A 72 -10.36 -3.57 -11.16
C TYR A 72 -10.62 -2.06 -11.02
N LEU A 73 -11.05 -1.61 -9.84
CA LEU A 73 -11.33 -0.20 -9.56
C LEU A 73 -10.06 0.66 -9.59
N TYR A 74 -8.94 0.13 -9.09
CA TYR A 74 -7.66 0.81 -9.08
C TYR A 74 -7.14 1.07 -10.50
N ASN A 75 -7.39 0.13 -11.42
CA ASN A 75 -7.07 0.28 -12.85
C ASN A 75 -8.08 1.17 -13.60
N ASN A 76 -9.21 1.54 -12.98
CA ASN A 76 -10.25 2.39 -13.55
C ASN A 76 -10.61 3.56 -12.60
N PRO A 77 -9.64 4.40 -12.23
CA PRO A 77 -9.86 5.43 -11.23
C PRO A 77 -10.85 6.50 -11.70
N ASP A 78 -11.60 7.05 -10.75
CA ASP A 78 -12.57 8.14 -10.94
C ASP A 78 -13.70 7.85 -11.95
N ARG A 79 -13.80 6.61 -12.45
CA ARG A 79 -14.84 6.16 -13.38
C ARG A 79 -16.00 5.52 -12.63
N LYS A 80 -17.22 5.86 -13.04
CA LYS A 80 -18.43 5.18 -12.56
C LYS A 80 -18.52 3.80 -13.20
N ILE A 81 -18.36 2.76 -12.39
CA ILE A 81 -18.46 1.35 -12.81
C ILE A 81 -19.83 0.82 -12.45
N ALA A 82 -20.57 0.32 -13.44
CA ALA A 82 -21.88 -0.28 -13.21
C ALA A 82 -21.76 -1.71 -12.69
N LEU A 83 -22.75 -2.17 -11.92
CA LEU A 83 -22.80 -3.54 -11.41
C LEU A 83 -22.74 -4.57 -12.55
N SER A 84 -23.46 -4.31 -13.65
CA SER A 84 -23.48 -5.17 -14.84
C SER A 84 -22.10 -5.32 -15.50
N GLU A 85 -21.26 -4.29 -15.44
CA GLU A 85 -19.88 -4.35 -15.96
C GLU A 85 -18.99 -5.23 -15.07
N LEU A 86 -19.26 -5.24 -13.76
CA LEU A 86 -18.53 -6.08 -12.81
C LEU A 86 -18.98 -7.54 -12.89
N ASP A 87 -20.21 -7.83 -13.31
CA ASP A 87 -20.73 -9.19 -13.37
C ASP A 87 -19.86 -10.11 -14.24
N ASP A 88 -19.45 -9.61 -15.41
CA ASP A 88 -18.68 -10.37 -16.39
C ASP A 88 -17.22 -10.58 -15.95
N VAL A 89 -16.63 -9.61 -15.25
CA VAL A 89 -15.17 -9.57 -15.00
C VAL A 89 -14.82 -9.97 -13.56
N VAL A 90 -15.64 -9.57 -12.59
CA VAL A 90 -15.33 -9.64 -11.15
C VAL A 90 -16.30 -10.56 -10.41
N LEU A 91 -17.61 -10.43 -10.61
CA LEU A 91 -18.61 -11.11 -9.76
C LEU A 91 -18.87 -12.55 -10.20
N ARG A 92 -18.74 -12.84 -11.51
CA ARG A 92 -18.94 -14.18 -12.07
C ARG A 92 -20.28 -14.79 -11.64
N GLY A 93 -21.35 -14.00 -11.71
CA GLY A 93 -22.71 -14.39 -11.33
C GLY A 93 -23.02 -14.34 -9.82
N ARG A 94 -22.14 -13.79 -8.99
CA ARG A 94 -22.42 -13.58 -7.55
C ARG A 94 -23.26 -12.33 -7.34
N ILE A 95 -24.32 -12.44 -6.56
CA ILE A 95 -25.09 -11.28 -6.10
C ILE A 95 -24.24 -10.47 -5.13
N LEU A 96 -23.90 -9.23 -5.50
CA LEU A 96 -23.10 -8.33 -4.69
C LEU A 96 -23.86 -7.05 -4.37
N ASN A 97 -23.82 -6.65 -3.11
CA ASN A 97 -24.16 -5.28 -2.72
C ASN A 97 -22.88 -4.44 -2.70
N LEU A 98 -22.75 -3.49 -3.63
CA LEU A 98 -21.54 -2.69 -3.80
C LEU A 98 -21.22 -1.80 -2.60
N THR A 99 -22.24 -1.29 -1.92
CA THR A 99 -22.06 -0.53 -0.67
C THR A 99 -21.40 -1.39 0.40
N LYS A 100 -21.91 -2.62 0.62
CA LYS A 100 -21.30 -3.58 1.57
C LYS A 100 -19.90 -4.02 1.13
N ALA A 101 -19.66 -4.16 -0.17
CA ALA A 101 -18.36 -4.51 -0.70
C ALA A 101 -17.33 -3.41 -0.38
N ALA A 102 -17.69 -2.14 -0.62
CA ALA A 102 -16.85 -0.99 -0.27
C ALA A 102 -16.58 -0.90 1.25
N ASP A 103 -17.57 -1.22 2.08
CA ASP A 103 -17.40 -1.31 3.54
C ASP A 103 -16.43 -2.42 3.95
N ALA A 104 -16.48 -3.57 3.26
CA ALA A 104 -15.68 -4.74 3.58
C ALA A 104 -14.25 -4.71 3.00
N MET A 105 -13.87 -3.69 2.20
CA MET A 105 -12.54 -3.61 1.59
C MET A 105 -11.39 -3.38 2.59
N GLY A 106 -11.68 -3.09 3.86
CA GLY A 106 -10.67 -2.98 4.92
C GLY A 106 -10.08 -1.58 5.09
N PHE A 107 -10.56 -0.58 4.34
CA PHE A 107 -10.20 0.82 4.58
C PHE A 107 -10.87 1.36 5.86
N ARG A 108 -10.14 2.16 6.64
CA ARG A 108 -10.72 2.88 7.79
C ARG A 108 -11.84 3.81 7.34
N ASN A 109 -12.85 4.00 8.19
CA ASN A 109 -14.14 4.61 7.82
C ASN A 109 -14.03 5.94 7.06
N GLU A 110 -13.19 6.87 7.53
CA GLU A 110 -12.99 8.18 6.88
C GLU A 110 -12.32 8.05 5.52
N LEU A 111 -11.27 7.23 5.43
CA LEU A 111 -10.55 6.98 4.18
C LEU A 111 -11.44 6.25 3.17
N ARG A 112 -12.26 5.31 3.63
CA ARG A 112 -13.26 4.63 2.80
C ARG A 112 -14.26 5.62 2.21
N ARG A 113 -14.85 6.48 3.04
CA ARG A 113 -15.83 7.50 2.59
C ARG A 113 -15.22 8.47 1.58
N LEU A 114 -13.95 8.82 1.77
CA LEU A 114 -13.22 9.66 0.86
C LEU A 114 -12.98 8.95 -0.49
N LEU A 115 -12.52 7.69 -0.44
CA LEU A 115 -12.08 6.94 -1.62
C LEU A 115 -13.21 6.26 -2.39
N PHE A 116 -14.36 5.98 -1.79
CA PHE A 116 -15.42 5.21 -2.43
C PHE A 116 -16.75 5.93 -2.41
N THR A 117 -17.46 5.86 -3.53
CA THR A 117 -18.87 6.23 -3.62
C THR A 117 -19.57 5.05 -4.29
N ALA A 118 -20.50 4.43 -3.57
CA ALA A 118 -21.18 3.23 -4.02
C ALA A 118 -22.67 3.31 -3.73
N ASP A 119 -23.48 2.87 -4.68
CA ASP A 119 -24.93 2.71 -4.57
C ASP A 119 -25.32 1.27 -4.97
N ALA A 120 -26.62 1.01 -5.10
CA ALA A 120 -27.13 -0.32 -5.45
C ALA A 120 -26.72 -0.79 -6.86
N SER A 121 -26.35 0.14 -7.74
CA SER A 121 -26.13 -0.09 -9.17
C SER A 121 -24.72 0.19 -9.65
N SER A 122 -23.92 0.89 -8.85
CA SER A 122 -22.60 1.36 -9.27
C SER A 122 -21.64 1.63 -8.12
N ILE A 123 -20.35 1.67 -8.45
CA ILE A 123 -19.27 2.02 -7.55
C ILE A 123 -18.24 2.89 -8.27
N ILE A 124 -17.66 3.83 -7.53
CA ILE A 124 -16.60 4.72 -7.99
C ILE A 124 -15.48 4.71 -6.95
N PHE A 125 -14.25 4.56 -7.42
CA PHE A 125 -13.04 4.72 -6.63
C PHE A 125 -12.37 6.06 -6.98
N HIS A 126 -12.12 6.90 -5.97
CA HIS A 126 -11.74 8.30 -6.11
C HIS A 126 -10.35 8.60 -5.54
N PRO A 127 -9.26 8.06 -6.11
CA PRO A 127 -7.91 8.34 -5.63
C PRO A 127 -7.56 9.84 -5.78
N SER A 128 -8.19 10.55 -6.71
CA SER A 128 -8.03 11.99 -6.90
C SER A 128 -8.42 12.82 -5.65
N ARG A 129 -9.39 12.37 -4.85
CA ARG A 129 -9.87 13.09 -3.66
C ARG A 129 -8.83 13.18 -2.53
N LEU A 130 -7.82 12.30 -2.53
CA LEU A 130 -6.68 12.37 -1.59
C LEU A 130 -5.85 13.63 -1.78
N LYS A 131 -5.71 14.10 -3.03
CA LYS A 131 -4.92 15.29 -3.35
C LYS A 131 -5.59 16.57 -2.83
N ILE A 132 -6.92 16.57 -2.76
CA ILE A 132 -7.75 17.70 -2.33
C ILE A 132 -7.86 17.74 -0.80
N ASN A 133 -7.88 16.57 -0.14
CA ASN A 133 -8.17 16.44 1.30
C ASN A 133 -6.93 16.08 2.13
N LYS A 134 -5.73 16.51 1.70
CA LYS A 134 -4.45 16.14 2.32
C LYS A 134 -4.39 16.44 3.82
N ASP A 135 -5.04 17.51 4.27
CA ASP A 135 -5.01 17.94 5.68
C ASP A 135 -6.04 17.23 6.57
N MET A 136 -6.97 16.47 5.98
CA MET A 136 -8.06 15.79 6.72
C MET A 136 -7.71 14.36 7.15
N ILE A 137 -6.66 13.75 6.58
CA ILE A 137 -6.30 12.36 6.87
C ILE A 137 -5.30 12.35 8.03
N LYS A 138 -5.81 12.34 9.27
CA LYS A 138 -4.98 12.00 10.44
C LYS A 138 -4.81 10.49 10.51
N VAL A 139 -3.65 10.00 10.10
CA VAL A 139 -3.24 8.60 10.36
C VAL A 139 -2.71 8.55 11.80
N THR A 140 -3.63 8.45 12.77
CA THR A 140 -3.32 8.11 14.18
C THR A 140 -3.30 6.61 14.39
#